data_AF-A0A5J4QK49-F1
#
_entry.id   AF-A0A5J4QK49-F1
#
_cell.length_a   1.000
_cell.length_b   1.000
_cell.length_c   1.000
_cell.angle_alpha   90.00
_cell.angle_beta   90.00
_cell.angle_gamma   90.00
#
_symmetry.space_group_name_H-M   'P 1'
#
loop_
_entity.id
_entity.type
_entity.pdbx_description
1 polymer ?
#
loop_
_entity_poly.entity_id
_entity_poly.type
_entity_poly.pdbx_seq_one_letter_code
_entity_poly.pdbx_strand_id
1 'polypeptide(L)'
;MRIRNLENEIGDTIHIKEIEKYGQEQLMAMVAHSDIDYAVCDEHIARILADSLPNLSIGTEISFTQFYSWGVNNQSLVLADSLNNWLVKIRKSPHYKQIYRKYLKKE
;
A
#
# COMPACT_ATOMS: atom_id res chain seq x y z
N MET A 1 -8.12 7.65 8.04
CA MET A 1 -7.20 7.61 6.88
C MET A 1 -5.86 8.19 7.33
N ARG A 2 -4.72 7.56 7.01
CA ARG A 2 -3.40 7.91 7.57
C ARG A 2 -3.04 9.39 7.43
N ILE A 3 -3.31 10.00 6.27
CA ILE A 3 -3.00 11.42 6.02
C ILE A 3 -3.74 12.35 6.99
N ARG A 4 -5.00 12.05 7.31
CA ARG A 4 -5.76 12.81 8.33
C ARG A 4 -5.19 12.64 9.73
N ASN A 5 -4.59 11.48 10.03
CA ASN A 5 -3.89 11.31 11.31
C ASN A 5 -2.61 12.14 11.33
N LEU A 6 -1.86 12.18 10.23
CA LEU A 6 -0.65 12.99 10.12
C LEU A 6 -0.96 14.48 10.26
N GLU A 7 -2.02 14.96 9.61
CA GLU A 7 -2.54 16.33 9.74
C GLU A 7 -2.72 16.73 11.22
N ASN A 8 -3.37 15.86 12.00
CA ASN A 8 -3.53 16.07 13.45
C ASN A 8 -2.20 15.99 14.22
N GLU A 9 -1.27 15.11 13.83
CA GLU A 9 0.04 14.94 14.47
C GLU A 9 0.95 16.18 14.29
N ILE A 10 0.91 16.82 13.12
CA ILE A 10 1.74 18.00 12.81
C ILE A 10 1.09 19.32 13.26
N GLY A 11 -0.21 19.32 13.58
CA GLY A 11 -0.94 20.51 14.00
C GLY A 11 -1.13 21.54 12.90
N ASP A 12 -1.13 21.11 11.64
CA ASP A 12 -1.27 21.94 10.45
C ASP A 12 -2.21 21.25 9.44
N THR A 13 -2.68 21.99 8.43
CA THR A 13 -3.66 21.51 7.46
C THR A 13 -2.99 20.79 6.30
N ILE A 14 -3.48 19.61 5.95
CA ILE A 14 -3.06 18.87 4.74
C ILE A 14 -4.22 18.87 3.75
N HIS A 15 -4.04 19.55 2.62
CA HIS A 15 -5.05 19.55 1.56
C HIS A 15 -5.03 18.23 0.77
N ILE A 16 -6.04 17.39 1.01
CA ILE A 16 -6.18 16.08 0.35
C ILE A 16 -7.23 16.15 -0.75
N LYS A 17 -6.90 15.65 -1.94
CA LYS A 17 -7.85 15.45 -3.03
C LYS A 17 -7.88 13.98 -3.42
N GLU A 18 -9.04 13.34 -3.19
CA GLU A 18 -9.27 11.96 -3.57
C GLU A 18 -9.69 11.88 -5.05
N ILE A 19 -9.10 10.95 -5.81
CA ILE A 19 -9.40 10.75 -7.23
C ILE A 19 -9.82 9.29 -7.42
N GLU A 20 -11.12 9.04 -7.59
CA GLU A 20 -11.66 7.68 -7.69
C GLU A 20 -11.30 6.95 -8.99
N LYS A 21 -11.03 7.71 -10.07
CA LYS A 21 -10.87 7.16 -11.43
C LYS A 21 -9.51 6.54 -11.70
N TYR A 22 -8.50 6.85 -10.88
CA TYR A 22 -7.11 6.48 -11.14
C TYR A 22 -6.56 5.64 -9.99
N GLY A 23 -5.87 4.56 -10.34
CA GLY A 23 -5.08 3.76 -9.41
C GLY A 23 -3.75 4.43 -9.06
N GLN A 24 -3.01 3.80 -8.16
CA GLN A 24 -1.75 4.35 -7.66
C GLN A 24 -0.71 4.52 -8.77
N GLU A 25 -0.66 3.58 -9.71
CA GLU A 25 0.26 3.60 -10.84
C GLU A 25 -0.01 4.80 -11.77
N GLN A 26 -1.28 5.10 -12.04
CA GLN A 26 -1.64 6.27 -12.83
C GLN A 26 -1.35 7.58 -12.08
N LEU A 27 -1.59 7.63 -10.76
CA LEU A 27 -1.25 8.80 -9.96
C LEU A 27 0.26 9.07 -9.96
N MET A 28 1.09 8.03 -9.83
CA MET A 28 2.55 8.16 -9.96
C MET A 28 2.96 8.67 -11.34
N ALA A 29 2.34 8.17 -12.41
CA ALA A 29 2.59 8.67 -13.76
C ALA A 29 2.21 10.16 -13.88
N MET A 30 1.10 10.61 -13.30
CA MET A 30 0.70 12.03 -13.30
C MET A 30 1.74 12.91 -12.59
N VAL A 31 2.31 12.45 -11.47
CA VAL A 31 3.43 13.16 -10.81
C VAL A 31 4.66 13.21 -11.73
N ALA A 32 4.99 12.10 -12.39
CA ALA A 32 6.16 12.04 -13.27
C ALA A 32 6.03 12.96 -14.50
N HIS A 33 4.81 13.21 -14.98
CA HIS A 33 4.52 14.15 -16.06
C HIS A 33 4.25 15.58 -15.55
N SER A 34 4.33 15.82 -14.23
CA SER A 34 4.04 17.10 -13.59
C SER A 34 2.59 17.60 -13.76
N ASP A 35 1.65 16.68 -13.96
CA ASP A 35 0.21 16.98 -13.95
C ASP A 35 -0.30 17.28 -12.52
N ILE A 36 0.36 16.70 -11.51
CA ILE A 36 0.16 16.94 -10.08
C ILE A 36 1.50 16.94 -9.34
N ASP A 37 1.59 17.65 -8.22
CA ASP A 37 2.87 17.79 -7.49
C ASP A 37 3.23 16.53 -6.68
N TYR A 38 2.24 15.93 -6.03
CA TYR A 38 2.44 14.81 -5.10
C TYR A 38 1.29 13.80 -5.16
N ALA A 39 1.61 12.55 -4.87
CA ALA A 39 0.64 11.48 -4.68
C ALA A 39 1.06 10.56 -3.53
N VAL A 40 0.09 9.97 -2.85
CA VAL A 40 0.31 8.96 -1.81
C VAL A 40 0.02 7.60 -2.41
N CYS A 41 0.98 6.67 -2.30
CA CYS A 41 0.88 5.31 -2.83
C CYS A 41 1.48 4.30 -1.85
N ASP A 42 1.17 3.02 -2.05
CA ASP A 42 1.83 1.95 -1.30
C ASP A 42 3.29 1.82 -1.73
N GLU A 43 4.17 1.73 -0.75
CA GLU A 43 5.62 1.67 -0.96
C GLU A 43 6.04 0.55 -1.92
N HIS A 44 5.37 -0.60 -1.85
CA HIS A 44 5.66 -1.73 -2.73
C HIS A 44 5.39 -1.40 -4.21
N ILE A 45 4.29 -0.72 -4.51
CA ILE A 45 3.96 -0.26 -5.86
C ILE A 45 4.97 0.81 -6.30
N ALA A 46 5.30 1.75 -5.41
CA ALA A 46 6.30 2.79 -5.67
C ALA A 46 7.66 2.19 -6.05
N ARG A 47 8.14 1.19 -5.30
CA ARG A 47 9.41 0.49 -5.58
C ARG A 47 9.37 -0.34 -6.86
N ILE A 48 8.21 -0.89 -7.24
CA ILE A 48 8.08 -1.57 -8.53
C ILE A 48 8.27 -0.59 -9.69
N LEU A 49 7.68 0.60 -9.59
CA LEU A 49 7.68 1.61 -10.64
C LEU A 49 8.89 2.54 -10.65
N ALA A 50 9.65 2.62 -9.55
CA ALA A 50 10.80 3.51 -9.41
C ALA A 50 11.82 3.34 -10.56
N ASP A 51 12.07 2.10 -10.98
CA ASP A 51 12.98 1.79 -12.09
C ASP A 51 12.50 2.39 -13.43
N SER A 52 11.18 2.55 -13.60
CA SER A 52 10.55 3.06 -14.83
C SER A 52 10.27 4.57 -14.79
N LEU A 53 10.32 5.19 -13.61
CA LEU A 53 10.01 6.61 -13.39
C LEU A 53 11.15 7.29 -12.62
N PRO A 54 12.35 7.46 -13.23
CA PRO A 54 13.57 7.86 -12.53
C PRO A 54 13.54 9.31 -12.00
N ASN A 55 12.60 10.12 -12.46
CA ASN A 55 12.39 11.50 -12.00
C ASN A 55 11.53 11.59 -10.74
N LEU A 56 10.94 10.48 -10.25
CA LEU A 56 10.18 10.47 -9.01
C LEU A 56 11.06 10.18 -7.80
N SER A 57 10.88 10.97 -6.75
CA SER A 57 11.41 10.67 -5.43
C SER A 57 10.35 9.94 -4.61
N ILE A 58 10.69 8.74 -4.12
CA ILE A 58 9.80 7.89 -3.30
C ILE A 58 10.30 7.75 -1.84
N GLY A 59 11.29 8.54 -1.44
CA GLY A 59 11.96 8.41 -0.14
C GLY A 59 11.21 8.99 1.05
N THR A 60 10.11 9.72 0.82
CA THR A 60 9.34 10.35 1.88
C THR A 60 8.33 9.37 2.46
N GLU A 61 8.69 8.74 3.58
CA GLU A 61 7.77 7.91 4.33
C GLU A 61 6.78 8.77 5.13
N ILE A 62 5.49 8.42 5.04
CA ILE A 62 4.40 9.16 5.70
C ILE A 62 3.89 8.38 6.93
N SER A 63 4.21 7.09 7.05
CA SER A 63 3.68 6.21 8.07
C SER A 63 4.65 5.08 8.36
N PHE A 64 4.51 4.50 9.56
CA PHE A 64 5.04 3.17 9.83
C PHE A 64 4.39 2.12 8.94
N THR A 65 5.10 1.00 8.74
CA THR A 65 4.59 -0.18 8.05
C THR A 65 3.29 -0.67 8.68
N GLN A 66 2.24 -0.77 7.87
CA GLN A 66 0.94 -1.25 8.32
C GLN A 66 0.80 -2.74 8.00
N PHE A 67 0.10 -3.47 8.89
CA PHE A 67 -0.16 -4.89 8.67
C PHE A 67 -1.34 -5.08 7.71
N TYR A 68 -1.10 -5.79 6.61
CA TYR A 68 -2.18 -6.24 5.73
C TYR A 68 -3.05 -7.29 6.42
N SER A 69 -4.37 -7.12 6.31
CA SER A 69 -5.36 -8.07 6.82
C SER A 69 -6.49 -8.24 5.82
N TRP A 70 -7.19 -9.37 5.91
CA TRP A 70 -8.41 -9.60 5.13
C TRP A 70 -9.62 -9.19 5.96
N GLY A 71 -10.43 -8.30 5.41
CA GLY A 71 -11.72 -7.93 5.97
C GLY A 71 -12.78 -8.97 5.61
N VAL A 72 -13.59 -9.36 6.59
CA VAL A 72 -14.81 -10.17 6.39
C VAL A 72 -16.00 -9.47 7.02
N ASN A 73 -17.21 -9.88 6.66
CA ASN A 73 -18.43 -9.37 7.31
C ASN A 73 -18.38 -9.66 8.82
N ASN A 74 -18.77 -8.68 9.65
CA ASN A 74 -18.79 -8.77 11.11
C ASN A 74 -19.60 -9.97 11.66
N GLN A 75 -20.60 -10.45 10.93
CA GLN A 75 -21.43 -11.59 11.32
C GLN A 75 -20.80 -12.95 10.97
N SER A 76 -19.77 -12.96 10.11
CA SER A 76 -19.16 -14.19 9.57
C SER A 76 -18.02 -14.71 10.44
N LEU A 77 -18.27 -14.94 11.73
CA LEU A 77 -17.25 -15.33 12.71
C LEU A 77 -16.54 -16.65 12.35
N VAL A 78 -17.29 -17.64 11.86
CA VAL A 78 -16.74 -18.97 11.48
C VAL A 78 -15.80 -18.86 10.28
N LEU A 79 -16.12 -17.99 9.32
CA LEU A 79 -15.27 -17.73 8.16
C LEU A 79 -13.98 -17.02 8.60
N ALA A 80 -14.09 -16.02 9.47
CA ALA A 80 -12.94 -15.31 10.02
C ALA A 80 -11.96 -16.29 10.69
N ASP A 81 -12.46 -17.19 11.54
CA ASP A 81 -11.65 -18.21 12.21
C ASP A 81 -10.99 -19.17 11.20
N SER A 82 -11.76 -19.66 10.24
CA SER A 82 -11.26 -20.57 9.20
C SER A 82 -10.14 -19.93 8.37
N LEU A 83 -10.32 -18.67 7.95
CA LEU A 83 -9.31 -17.92 7.20
C LEU A 83 -8.06 -17.64 8.03
N ASN A 84 -8.21 -17.26 9.30
CA ASN A 84 -7.07 -17.05 10.20
C ASN A 84 -6.25 -18.33 10.39
N ASN A 85 -6.93 -19.46 10.65
CA ASN A 85 -6.29 -20.76 10.79
C ASN A 85 -5.59 -21.21 9.50
N TRP A 86 -6.20 -20.94 8.34
CA TRP A 86 -5.57 -21.20 7.04
C TRP A 86 -4.36 -20.30 6.79
N LEU A 87 -4.45 -18.99 7.10
CA LEU A 87 -3.35 -18.03 6.95
C LEU A 87 -2.12 -18.43 7.77
N VAL A 88 -2.30 -18.89 9.00
CA VAL A 88 -1.20 -19.38 9.85
C VAL A 88 -0.50 -20.59 9.22
N LYS A 89 -1.26 -21.50 8.60
CA LYS A 89 -0.71 -22.70 7.94
C LYS A 89 -0.02 -22.35 6.63
N ILE A 90 -0.67 -21.62 5.74
CA ILE A 90 -0.16 -21.33 4.39
C ILE A 90 1.12 -20.49 4.45
N ARG A 91 1.24 -19.54 5.39
CA ARG A 91 2.44 -18.70 5.56
C ARG A 91 3.72 -19.50 5.85
N LYS A 92 3.58 -20.70 6.43
CA LYS A 92 4.71 -21.61 6.69
C LYS A 92 5.07 -22.47 5.48
N SER A 93 4.19 -22.57 4.48
CA SER A 93 4.38 -23.43 3.33
C SER A 93 5.49 -22.93 2.38
N PRO A 94 6.19 -23.84 1.67
CA PRO A 94 7.12 -23.46 0.61
C PRO A 94 6.44 -22.68 -0.53
N HIS A 95 5.18 -23.01 -0.83
CA HIS A 95 4.40 -22.35 -1.88
C HIS A 95 4.20 -20.86 -1.59
N TYR A 96 3.83 -20.51 -0.36
CA TYR A 96 3.73 -19.10 0.05
C TYR A 96 5.06 -18.36 -0.09
N LYS A 97 6.17 -19.00 0.33
CA LYS A 97 7.51 -18.41 0.18
C LYS A 97 7.87 -18.14 -1.28
N GLN A 98 7.46 -19.02 -2.20
CA GLN A 98 7.67 -18.84 -3.64
C GLN A 98 6.88 -17.65 -4.18
N ILE A 99 5.60 -17.53 -3.83
CA ILE A 99 4.76 -16.39 -4.22
C ILE A 99 5.34 -15.09 -3.66
N TYR A 100 5.69 -15.07 -2.38
CA TYR A 100 6.27 -13.90 -1.71
C TYR A 100 7.55 -13.42 -2.42
N ARG A 101 8.46 -14.35 -2.75
CA ARG A 101 9.69 -14.02 -3.47
C ARG A 101 9.43 -13.47 -4.87
N LYS A 102 8.46 -14.05 -5.59
CA LYS A 102 8.17 -13.65 -6.97
C LYS A 102 7.57 -12.25 -7.08
N TYR A 103 6.73 -11.84 -6.13
CA TYR A 103 5.94 -10.61 -6.24
C TYR A 103 6.34 -9.50 -5.25
N LEU A 104 6.82 -9.86 -4.06
CA LEU A 104 7.05 -8.89 -2.97
C LEU A 104 8.54 -8.66 -2.67
N LYS A 105 9.40 -9.65 -2.93
CA LYS A 105 10.85 -9.51 -2.74
C LYS A 105 11.53 -9.16 -4.06
N LYS A 106 11.66 -7.88 -4.38
CA LYS A 106 12.76 -7.42 -5.25
C LYS A 106 14.01 -7.37 -4.36
N GLU A 107 14.98 -8.24 -4.64
CA GLU A 107 16.33 -8.15 -4.06
C GLU A 107 17.07 -6.94 -4.62
#